data_AF-A0A4P2PSV7-F1
#
_entry.id   AF-A0A4P2PSV7-F1
#
_cell.length_a   1.000
_cell.length_b   1.000
_cell.length_c   1.000
_cell.angle_alpha   90.00
_cell.angle_beta   90.00
_cell.angle_gamma   90.00
#
_symmetry.space_group_name_H-M   'P 1'
#
loop_
_entity.id
_entity.type
_entity.pdbx_description
1 polymer ?
#
loop_
_entity_poly.entity_id
_entity_poly.type
_entity_poly.pdbx_seq_one_letter_code
_entity_poly.pdbx_strand_id
1 'polypeptide(L)'
;MNQNSFRCLGVALALMLGACGPGQDGDATGGTGGGGASGAAVGSGGQSPTGGAGGAPQETGSASSGGAGGGATPTGGAGSTGGAGPTGSTSGGGDGPGAATGGASGSGGAPGGACTRELLDGLLDDYFAALAAGDPSSLPLAGGVKFTENAVQAEIGATDFWKNAGEVKHSQRALDTEACSAAAQAVVPEGGRDLPIALRIKVEGSEMTEIETIVVRPGDYTASFAVASDPAAIIAISDDIGWHDEVPEAERATREELTGWIDKYFRAFPSGVCDVTGACRRLENGGGNFSCSTGASCSAGAPGSGGTFIPRVILADEVRGIAVGFTIFDFMTDGHLDMHMIKMSGGEVHAVHAILRDTDGMSGWE
;
A
#
# COMPACT_ATOMS: atom_id res chain seq x y z
N MET A 1 55.66 -17.39 42.91
CA MET A 1 54.29 -17.90 42.68
C MET A 1 53.40 -16.67 42.50
N ASN A 2 53.53 -15.95 41.39
CA ASN A 2 52.91 -16.13 40.06
C ASN A 2 51.38 -15.97 40.05
N GLN A 3 50.97 -14.72 39.80
CA GLN A 3 49.74 -14.35 39.11
C GLN A 3 50.00 -14.36 37.59
N ASN A 4 49.04 -14.79 36.78
CA ASN A 4 48.74 -14.13 35.50
C ASN A 4 47.46 -14.65 34.83
N SER A 5 46.68 -13.69 34.34
CA SER A 5 45.52 -13.80 33.46
C SER A 5 45.94 -13.67 31.98
N PHE A 6 45.21 -14.31 31.06
CA PHE A 6 45.24 -14.09 29.59
C PHE A 6 43.78 -13.84 29.16
N ARG A 7 43.33 -12.72 28.56
CA ARG A 7 43.63 -11.97 27.31
C ARG A 7 43.07 -12.57 26.01
N CYS A 8 42.12 -11.81 25.43
CA CYS A 8 41.55 -11.89 24.08
C CYS A 8 42.60 -11.73 22.97
N LEU A 9 42.34 -12.36 21.82
CA LEU A 9 43.10 -12.28 20.59
C LEU A 9 42.43 -11.28 19.63
N GLY A 10 43.17 -10.28 19.18
CA GLY A 10 42.86 -9.45 18.01
C GLY A 10 44.09 -9.46 17.10
N VAL A 11 43.88 -9.65 15.79
CA VAL A 11 44.94 -9.62 14.77
C VAL A 11 44.69 -8.45 13.84
N ALA A 12 45.72 -7.62 13.69
CA ALA A 12 45.76 -6.38 12.94
C ALA A 12 46.16 -6.58 11.48
N LEU A 13 45.59 -5.75 10.58
CA LEU A 13 45.99 -5.59 9.18
C LEU A 13 46.82 -4.30 9.04
N ALA A 14 47.98 -4.39 8.40
CA ALA A 14 48.96 -3.32 8.28
C ALA A 14 48.68 -2.37 7.09
N LEU A 15 48.73 -1.06 7.35
CA LEU A 15 48.85 0.00 6.35
C LEU A 15 50.33 0.39 6.16
N MET A 16 50.73 0.67 4.92
CA MET A 16 51.94 1.44 4.59
C MET A 16 51.56 2.67 3.75
N LEU A 17 51.99 3.84 4.20
CA LEU A 17 51.93 5.13 3.50
C LEU A 17 53.18 5.34 2.62
N GLY A 18 53.01 6.05 1.50
CA GLY A 18 54.07 6.78 0.80
C GLY A 18 53.51 8.12 0.28
N ALA A 19 54.25 9.23 0.46
CA ALA A 19 53.78 10.60 0.22
C ALA A 19 54.75 11.42 -0.68
N CYS A 20 54.18 12.44 -1.38
CA CYS A 20 54.73 13.66 -2.05
C CYS A 20 55.80 13.46 -3.16
N GLY A 21 55.80 14.02 -4.39
CA GLY A 21 55.32 15.26 -5.07
C GLY A 21 56.55 15.85 -5.87
N PRO A 22 56.52 16.91 -6.73
CA PRO A 22 55.56 17.46 -7.70
C PRO A 22 56.16 17.65 -9.15
N GLY A 23 55.39 18.16 -10.14
CA GLY A 23 55.92 19.01 -11.23
C GLY A 23 55.68 18.63 -12.72
N GLN A 24 54.80 19.42 -13.37
CA GLN A 24 54.89 20.07 -14.70
C GLN A 24 55.02 19.34 -16.06
N ASP A 25 54.25 19.92 -17.00
CA ASP A 25 54.40 20.05 -18.48
C ASP A 25 53.91 18.95 -19.43
N GLY A 26 53.15 19.39 -20.45
CA GLY A 26 53.38 18.91 -21.83
C GLY A 26 52.20 18.34 -22.60
N ASP A 27 51.63 19.20 -23.44
CA ASP A 27 50.87 19.01 -24.68
C ASP A 27 50.97 17.71 -25.51
N ALA A 28 49.85 17.46 -26.21
CA ALA A 28 49.72 17.11 -27.63
C ALA A 28 50.06 15.70 -28.19
N THR A 29 48.98 15.08 -28.71
CA THR A 29 48.83 14.43 -30.03
C THR A 29 49.81 13.36 -30.53
N GLY A 30 49.22 12.19 -30.84
CA GLY A 30 49.41 11.57 -32.16
C GLY A 30 50.18 10.25 -32.21
N GLY A 31 49.64 9.28 -32.97
CA GLY A 31 50.46 8.37 -33.76
C GLY A 31 50.48 6.88 -33.38
N THR A 32 49.45 6.17 -33.84
CA THR A 32 49.49 4.89 -34.58
C THR A 32 50.72 3.95 -34.55
N GLY A 33 50.41 2.65 -34.40
CA GLY A 33 51.16 1.50 -34.92
C GLY A 33 51.37 0.44 -33.83
N GLY A 34 50.94 -0.82 -33.92
CA GLY A 34 50.54 -1.66 -35.05
C GLY A 34 51.29 -3.00 -34.95
N GLY A 35 50.57 -4.13 -34.96
CA GLY A 35 51.13 -5.49 -35.09
C GLY A 35 50.56 -6.46 -34.05
N GLY A 36 50.01 -7.63 -34.39
CA GLY A 36 49.87 -8.33 -35.66
C GLY A 36 48.72 -9.34 -35.54
N ALA A 37 48.05 -9.66 -36.64
CA ALA A 37 48.16 -10.96 -37.34
C ALA A 37 47.48 -12.10 -36.57
N SER A 38 46.60 -12.93 -37.11
CA SER A 38 46.35 -13.41 -38.47
C SER A 38 44.97 -14.10 -38.43
N GLY A 39 44.13 -14.02 -39.45
CA GLY A 39 44.07 -15.08 -40.46
C GLY A 39 42.62 -15.42 -40.79
N ALA A 40 42.24 -15.15 -42.05
CA ALA A 40 41.05 -15.65 -42.73
C ALA A 40 41.15 -17.20 -42.89
N ALA A 41 40.17 -18.00 -43.32
CA ALA A 41 39.07 -17.77 -44.27
C ALA A 41 38.16 -19.05 -44.32
N VAL A 42 36.94 -18.92 -44.87
CA VAL A 42 36.24 -19.87 -45.79
C VAL A 42 35.96 -21.31 -45.30
N GLY A 43 34.81 -21.99 -45.48
CA GLY A 43 33.54 -21.77 -46.18
C GLY A 43 32.80 -23.12 -46.43
N SER A 44 31.50 -23.02 -46.76
CA SER A 44 30.65 -23.95 -47.54
C SER A 44 30.10 -25.29 -46.98
N GLY A 45 28.83 -25.56 -47.36
CA GLY A 45 28.14 -26.86 -47.42
C GLY A 45 27.13 -27.08 -46.28
N GLY A 46 25.86 -27.45 -46.44
CA GLY A 46 25.01 -27.84 -47.58
C GLY A 46 23.82 -28.67 -47.05
N GLN A 47 22.72 -28.69 -47.82
CA GLN A 47 21.63 -29.70 -47.87
C GLN A 47 20.35 -29.56 -47.01
N SER A 48 19.22 -29.48 -47.73
CA SER A 48 17.86 -29.93 -47.35
C SER A 48 17.66 -31.42 -47.70
N PRO A 49 16.60 -32.09 -47.19
CA PRO A 49 15.39 -32.42 -47.99
C PRO A 49 14.06 -32.24 -47.20
N THR A 50 13.00 -31.62 -47.74
CA THR A 50 11.81 -32.16 -48.47
C THR A 50 10.88 -33.18 -47.78
N GLY A 51 9.57 -32.85 -47.78
CA GLY A 51 8.37 -33.74 -47.70
C GLY A 51 7.33 -33.20 -46.69
N GLY A 52 6.08 -32.79 -46.99
CA GLY A 52 5.12 -33.08 -48.07
C GLY A 52 3.87 -33.75 -47.46
N ALA A 53 2.81 -33.01 -47.11
CA ALA A 53 1.54 -32.83 -47.84
C ALA A 53 0.39 -33.82 -47.52
N GLY A 54 -0.84 -33.26 -47.44
CA GLY A 54 -2.16 -33.95 -47.50
C GLY A 54 -2.99 -33.80 -46.22
N GLY A 55 -4.25 -33.36 -46.19
CA GLY A 55 -5.27 -33.04 -47.20
C GLY A 55 -6.65 -33.07 -46.49
N ALA A 56 -7.53 -32.10 -46.79
CA ALA A 56 -8.93 -32.01 -46.32
C ALA A 56 -9.83 -33.10 -46.98
N PRO A 57 -11.15 -33.26 -46.68
CA PRO A 57 -12.26 -32.29 -46.86
C PRO A 57 -13.28 -32.23 -45.69
N GLN A 58 -13.98 -31.12 -45.39
CA GLN A 58 -15.16 -30.48 -46.03
C GLN A 58 -16.48 -31.25 -45.86
N GLU A 59 -17.50 -30.61 -45.26
CA GLU A 59 -18.91 -30.44 -45.75
C GLU A 59 -19.86 -30.08 -44.58
N THR A 60 -20.40 -28.85 -44.54
CA THR A 60 -21.67 -28.31 -45.10
C THR A 60 -22.87 -28.39 -44.15
N GLY A 61 -23.60 -27.27 -44.05
CA GLY A 61 -24.93 -27.23 -43.45
C GLY A 61 -25.46 -25.81 -43.27
N SER A 62 -25.85 -25.18 -44.38
CA SER A 62 -26.67 -23.94 -44.41
C SER A 62 -28.17 -24.25 -44.25
N ALA A 63 -28.92 -23.33 -43.62
CA ALA A 63 -30.34 -22.93 -43.84
C ALA A 63 -30.95 -22.47 -42.49
N SER A 64 -31.27 -21.20 -42.24
CA SER A 64 -32.29 -20.27 -42.80
C SER A 64 -33.71 -20.42 -42.25
N SER A 65 -34.31 -19.25 -41.96
CA SER A 65 -35.76 -18.93 -41.75
C SER A 65 -36.36 -19.33 -40.39
N GLY A 66 -37.22 -18.54 -39.73
CA GLY A 66 -37.85 -17.25 -40.03
C GLY A 66 -38.98 -16.96 -39.02
N GLY A 67 -39.53 -15.73 -39.06
CA GLY A 67 -40.82 -15.32 -38.44
C GLY A 67 -40.71 -14.77 -37.00
N ALA A 68 -40.80 -13.46 -36.71
CA ALA A 68 -41.91 -12.50 -36.86
C ALA A 68 -43.06 -12.64 -35.83
N GLY A 69 -43.33 -11.54 -35.10
CA GLY A 69 -44.71 -11.15 -34.76
C GLY A 69 -45.02 -10.77 -33.29
N GLY A 70 -45.45 -9.52 -33.10
CA GLY A 70 -46.32 -9.05 -32.00
C GLY A 70 -45.58 -8.42 -30.81
N GLY A 71 -45.71 -7.14 -30.44
CA GLY A 71 -46.76 -6.16 -30.71
C GLY A 71 -47.90 -6.28 -29.69
N ALA A 72 -47.82 -5.53 -28.57
CA ALA A 72 -48.94 -4.77 -27.96
C ALA A 72 -48.59 -4.27 -26.53
N THR A 73 -48.68 -2.95 -26.37
CA THR A 73 -49.06 -2.21 -25.16
C THR A 73 -50.36 -2.73 -24.54
N PRO A 74 -50.63 -2.39 -23.25
CA PRO A 74 -51.68 -1.42 -23.03
C PRO A 74 -51.36 -0.32 -22.01
N THR A 75 -52.01 0.80 -22.28
CA THR A 75 -52.26 2.04 -21.54
C THR A 75 -53.05 1.89 -20.23
N GLY A 76 -52.84 2.89 -19.35
CA GLY A 76 -53.83 3.44 -18.40
C GLY A 76 -53.54 3.11 -16.93
N GLY A 77 -53.60 4.00 -15.94
CA GLY A 77 -53.97 5.41 -15.79
C GLY A 77 -53.72 5.78 -14.30
N ALA A 78 -53.19 6.97 -13.99
CA ALA A 78 -53.91 8.16 -13.52
C ALA A 78 -54.22 8.25 -12.00
N GLY A 79 -53.81 9.39 -11.40
CA GLY A 79 -54.28 9.97 -10.13
C GLY A 79 -53.35 9.74 -8.93
N SER A 80 -53.02 10.69 -8.05
CA SER A 80 -53.46 12.07 -7.79
C SER A 80 -52.41 12.74 -6.86
N THR A 81 -51.82 13.89 -7.20
CA THR A 81 -52.07 15.25 -6.65
C THR A 81 -52.07 15.46 -5.12
N GLY A 82 -51.26 16.45 -4.70
CA GLY A 82 -51.48 17.33 -3.54
C GLY A 82 -50.66 16.97 -2.30
N GLY A 83 -49.88 17.83 -1.65
CA GLY A 83 -49.71 19.29 -1.72
C GLY A 83 -49.32 19.81 -0.33
N ALA A 84 -48.40 20.79 -0.28
CA ALA A 84 -48.14 21.84 0.74
C ALA A 84 -48.40 21.55 2.25
N GLY A 85 -47.56 21.92 3.21
CA GLY A 85 -46.54 22.98 3.28
C GLY A 85 -46.11 23.17 4.76
N PRO A 86 -45.26 24.16 5.07
CA PRO A 86 -44.47 24.23 6.31
C PRO A 86 -44.97 25.30 7.31
N THR A 87 -44.77 25.07 8.61
CA THR A 87 -44.78 26.07 9.71
C THR A 87 -44.25 25.35 10.96
N GLY A 88 -43.44 25.88 11.88
CA GLY A 88 -42.93 27.22 12.14
C GLY A 88 -42.09 27.14 13.43
N SER A 89 -41.17 28.09 13.57
CA SER A 89 -40.31 28.32 14.74
C SER A 89 -41.11 28.75 15.98
N THR A 90 -40.71 28.29 17.17
CA THR A 90 -40.85 29.07 18.41
C THR A 90 -39.65 28.85 19.33
N SER A 91 -38.86 29.90 19.46
CA SER A 91 -37.91 30.19 20.54
C SER A 91 -38.63 30.52 21.86
N GLY A 92 -38.06 30.11 22.99
CA GLY A 92 -38.46 30.58 24.32
C GLY A 92 -37.41 30.23 25.37
N GLY A 93 -36.57 31.20 25.73
CA GLY A 93 -35.60 31.10 26.83
C GLY A 93 -36.25 31.37 28.20
N GLY A 94 -35.55 30.95 29.25
CA GLY A 94 -35.90 31.24 30.64
C GLY A 94 -34.86 30.66 31.61
N ASP A 95 -33.90 31.51 32.01
CA ASP A 95 -32.99 31.28 33.12
C ASP A 95 -33.71 31.39 34.48
N GLY A 96 -33.38 30.52 35.44
CA GLY A 96 -33.68 30.73 36.86
C GLY A 96 -33.46 29.48 37.74
N PRO A 97 -32.87 29.60 38.94
CA PRO A 97 -31.92 28.60 39.45
C PRO A 97 -32.47 27.66 40.55
N GLY A 98 -31.82 26.49 40.66
CA GLY A 98 -31.63 25.78 41.92
C GLY A 98 -32.52 24.57 42.18
N ALA A 99 -31.93 23.37 42.08
CA ALA A 99 -32.05 22.31 43.08
C ALA A 99 -31.11 21.16 42.73
N ALA A 100 -30.14 20.90 43.61
CA ALA A 100 -29.36 19.68 43.59
C ALA A 100 -30.23 18.50 44.03
N THR A 101 -30.31 17.46 43.19
CA THR A 101 -30.70 16.12 43.59
C THR A 101 -29.69 15.15 42.99
N GLY A 102 -28.93 14.51 43.87
CA GLY A 102 -27.97 13.49 43.48
C GLY A 102 -28.62 12.19 43.05
N GLY A 103 -27.81 11.36 42.41
CA GLY A 103 -27.95 9.90 42.50
C GLY A 103 -28.84 9.25 41.45
N ALA A 104 -28.36 9.18 40.22
CA ALA A 104 -28.38 7.93 39.49
C ALA A 104 -27.08 7.84 38.71
N SER A 105 -26.05 7.26 39.34
CA SER A 105 -24.94 6.67 38.61
C SER A 105 -25.53 5.50 37.83
N GLY A 106 -26.09 5.80 36.65
CA GLY A 106 -26.23 4.81 35.62
C GLY A 106 -24.82 4.37 35.31
N SER A 107 -24.46 3.17 35.76
CA SER A 107 -23.35 2.44 35.19
C SER A 107 -23.69 2.26 33.72
N GLY A 108 -23.37 3.26 32.91
CA GLY A 108 -23.22 3.13 31.48
C GLY A 108 -22.06 2.18 31.31
N GLY A 109 -22.36 0.88 31.31
CA GLY A 109 -21.48 -0.08 30.68
C GLY A 109 -21.18 0.50 29.31
N ALA A 110 -19.88 0.69 29.03
CA ALA A 110 -19.43 1.18 27.74
C ALA A 110 -20.23 0.41 26.67
N PRO A 111 -20.93 1.09 25.74
CA PRO A 111 -21.47 0.37 24.60
C PRO A 111 -20.26 -0.37 24.02
N GLY A 112 -20.36 -1.70 23.84
CA GLY A 112 -19.39 -2.43 23.03
C GLY A 112 -19.42 -1.75 21.66
N GLY A 113 -18.52 -0.80 21.47
CA GLY A 113 -18.67 0.26 20.47
C GLY A 113 -18.62 -0.38 19.11
N ALA A 114 -19.66 -0.18 18.31
CA ALA A 114 -19.61 -0.57 16.91
C ALA A 114 -18.37 0.05 16.27
N CYS A 115 -17.64 -0.72 15.45
CA CYS A 115 -16.49 -0.22 14.71
C CYS A 115 -16.97 0.70 13.60
N THR A 116 -17.12 1.99 13.90
CA THR A 116 -17.57 2.99 12.91
C THR A 116 -16.38 3.64 12.21
N ARG A 117 -16.65 4.29 11.07
CA ARG A 117 -15.63 5.04 10.34
C ARG A 117 -15.09 6.19 11.19
N GLU A 118 -15.95 6.88 11.92
CA GLU A 118 -15.59 8.01 12.78
C GLU A 118 -14.66 7.57 13.91
N LEU A 119 -14.91 6.39 14.49
CA LEU A 119 -14.01 5.79 15.48
C LEU A 119 -12.64 5.52 14.87
N LEU A 120 -12.59 4.83 13.73
CA LEU A 120 -11.33 4.45 13.08
C LEU A 120 -10.52 5.67 12.60
N ASP A 121 -11.19 6.69 12.05
CA ASP A 121 -10.53 7.91 11.59
C ASP A 121 -10.03 8.75 12.76
N GLY A 122 -10.84 8.90 13.82
CA GLY A 122 -10.43 9.59 15.04
C GLY A 122 -9.23 8.92 15.73
N LEU A 123 -9.18 7.59 15.74
CA LEU A 123 -8.03 6.85 16.27
C LEU A 123 -6.75 7.07 15.45
N LEU A 124 -6.84 7.27 14.13
CA LEU A 124 -5.69 7.67 13.31
C LEU A 124 -5.25 9.09 13.64
N ASP A 125 -6.18 10.02 13.85
CA ASP A 125 -5.86 11.39 14.29
C ASP A 125 -5.15 11.40 15.65
N ASP A 126 -5.69 10.66 16.63
CA ASP A 126 -5.10 10.51 17.96
C ASP A 126 -3.69 9.89 17.88
N TYR A 127 -3.52 8.85 17.04
CA TYR A 127 -2.21 8.23 16.82
C TYR A 127 -1.18 9.23 16.28
N PHE A 128 -1.50 9.98 15.22
CA PHE A 128 -0.56 10.93 14.64
C PHE A 128 -0.27 12.11 15.57
N ALA A 129 -1.25 12.55 16.36
CA ALA A 129 -1.06 13.59 17.37
C ALA A 129 -0.11 13.11 18.50
N ALA A 130 -0.33 11.90 19.01
CA ALA A 130 0.52 11.28 20.03
C ALA A 130 1.95 11.03 19.50
N LEU A 131 2.07 10.59 18.24
CA LEU A 131 3.35 10.40 17.57
C LEU A 131 4.14 11.71 17.47
N ALA A 132 3.50 12.80 17.03
CA ALA A 132 4.14 14.11 16.95
C ALA A 132 4.51 14.68 18.33
N ALA A 133 3.78 14.31 19.38
CA ALA A 133 4.09 14.67 20.77
C ALA A 133 5.20 13.81 21.37
N GLY A 134 5.54 12.67 20.76
CA GLY A 134 6.45 11.67 21.31
C GLY A 134 5.94 11.04 22.61
N ASP A 135 4.62 11.07 22.84
CA ASP A 135 3.99 10.58 24.06
C ASP A 135 2.71 9.78 23.73
N PRO A 136 2.72 8.45 23.90
CA PRO A 136 1.55 7.60 23.63
C PRO A 136 0.51 7.61 24.76
N SER A 137 0.72 8.37 25.85
CA SER A 137 -0.13 8.31 27.05
C SER A 137 -1.59 8.73 26.83
N SER A 138 -1.87 9.47 25.74
CA SER A 138 -3.22 9.86 25.35
C SER A 138 -3.97 8.78 24.56
N LEU A 139 -3.29 7.74 24.08
CA LEU A 139 -3.89 6.73 23.22
C LEU A 139 -4.75 5.74 24.02
N PRO A 140 -5.92 5.33 23.49
CA PRO A 140 -6.73 4.27 24.09
C PRO A 140 -6.10 2.91 23.78
N LEU A 141 -5.05 2.54 24.51
CA LEU A 141 -4.31 1.28 24.30
C LEU A 141 -4.91 0.16 25.15
N ALA A 142 -5.15 -1.00 24.54
CA ALA A 142 -5.55 -2.19 25.28
C ALA A 142 -4.41 -2.69 26.18
N GLY A 143 -4.78 -3.36 27.28
CA GLY A 143 -3.81 -4.06 28.11
C GLY A 143 -3.06 -5.12 27.31
N GLY A 144 -1.75 -4.93 27.12
CA GLY A 144 -0.92 -5.84 26.32
C GLY A 144 -0.94 -5.56 24.81
N VAL A 145 -1.26 -4.33 24.39
CA VAL A 145 -1.13 -3.88 23.00
C VAL A 145 0.19 -4.36 22.38
N LYS A 146 0.11 -4.97 21.19
CA LYS A 146 1.29 -5.36 20.44
C LYS A 146 1.65 -4.26 19.44
N PHE A 147 2.81 -3.64 19.64
CA PHE A 147 3.38 -2.66 18.73
C PHE A 147 4.62 -3.20 18.02
N THR A 148 4.69 -3.02 16.71
CA THR A 148 5.90 -3.31 15.92
C THR A 148 6.28 -2.11 15.07
N GLU A 149 7.56 -1.75 15.08
CA GLU A 149 8.16 -0.82 14.12
C GLU A 149 9.17 -1.58 13.28
N ASN A 150 9.02 -1.55 11.95
CA ASN A 150 9.94 -2.20 11.02
C ASN A 150 10.19 -3.68 11.35
N ALA A 151 9.11 -4.44 11.56
CA ALA A 151 9.11 -5.84 11.96
C ALA A 151 9.69 -6.17 13.35
N VAL A 152 10.11 -5.18 14.14
CA VAL A 152 10.62 -5.38 15.49
C VAL A 152 9.56 -5.00 16.51
N GLN A 153 9.22 -5.93 17.40
CA GLN A 153 8.33 -5.62 18.52
C GLN A 153 9.02 -4.68 19.51
N ALA A 154 8.31 -3.64 19.92
CA ALA A 154 8.79 -2.65 20.87
C ALA A 154 7.65 -2.15 21.76
N GLU A 155 8.01 -1.45 22.84
CA GLU A 155 7.05 -0.63 23.57
C GLU A 155 6.74 0.61 22.74
N ILE A 156 5.46 0.94 22.60
CA ILE A 156 5.03 2.16 21.90
C ILE A 156 5.62 3.41 22.59
N GLY A 157 6.06 4.40 21.81
CA GLY A 157 6.76 5.58 22.32
C GLY A 157 8.25 5.38 22.62
N ALA A 158 8.76 4.14 22.62
CA ALA A 158 10.15 3.86 22.98
C ALA A 158 11.14 3.90 21.80
N THR A 159 10.66 3.78 20.57
CA THR A 159 11.53 3.74 19.37
C THR A 159 12.13 5.11 19.06
N ASP A 160 13.20 5.13 18.27
CA ASP A 160 13.84 6.38 17.85
C ASP A 160 12.91 7.20 16.95
N PHE A 161 12.10 6.55 16.11
CA PHE A 161 11.10 7.27 15.30
C PHE A 161 10.07 7.97 16.19
N TRP A 162 9.49 7.27 17.16
CA TRP A 162 8.52 7.85 18.09
C TRP A 162 9.05 9.06 18.85
N LYS A 163 10.33 9.06 19.22
CA LYS A 163 10.95 10.17 19.96
C LYS A 163 11.26 11.39 19.10
N ASN A 164 11.29 11.25 17.78
CA ASN A 164 11.80 12.27 16.87
C ASN A 164 10.83 12.62 15.72
N ALA A 165 9.67 11.99 15.67
CA ALA A 165 8.63 12.27 14.70
C ALA A 165 8.04 13.67 14.91
N GLY A 166 7.79 14.37 13.80
CA GLY A 166 7.08 15.64 13.78
C GLY A 166 5.61 15.50 13.42
N GLU A 167 4.93 16.64 13.25
CA GLU A 167 3.55 16.67 12.76
C GLU A 167 3.43 16.00 11.39
N VAL A 168 2.44 15.13 11.24
CA VAL A 168 2.14 14.48 9.97
C VAL A 168 1.83 15.52 8.90
N LYS A 169 2.53 15.45 7.76
CA LYS A 169 2.34 16.38 6.64
C LYS A 169 1.21 15.96 5.72
N HIS A 170 1.01 14.65 5.59
CA HIS A 170 -0.01 14.05 4.75
C HIS A 170 -0.32 12.63 5.20
N SER A 171 -1.56 12.18 5.06
CA SER A 171 -1.93 10.77 5.20
C SER A 171 -3.08 10.42 4.26
N GLN A 172 -2.96 9.28 3.56
CA GLN A 172 -4.04 8.60 2.84
C GLN A 172 -4.50 7.41 3.70
N ARG A 173 -5.80 7.24 3.89
CA ARG A 173 -6.38 6.38 4.95
C ARG A 173 -7.45 5.44 4.41
N ALA A 174 -7.43 4.19 4.88
CA ALA A 174 -8.45 3.19 4.65
C ALA A 174 -9.09 2.78 5.99
N LEU A 175 -10.42 2.77 6.05
CA LEU A 175 -11.21 2.50 7.26
C LEU A 175 -12.05 1.24 7.03
N ASP A 176 -11.60 0.11 7.58
CA ASP A 176 -12.29 -1.18 7.47
C ASP A 176 -13.13 -1.44 8.73
N THR A 177 -14.42 -1.12 8.63
CA THR A 177 -15.36 -1.26 9.74
C THR A 177 -15.71 -2.72 10.08
N GLU A 178 -15.53 -3.64 9.12
CA GLU A 178 -15.83 -5.07 9.35
C GLU A 178 -14.66 -5.76 10.06
N ALA A 179 -13.42 -5.49 9.61
CA ALA A 179 -12.20 -5.98 10.28
C ALA A 179 -11.82 -5.16 11.53
N CYS A 180 -12.60 -4.11 11.85
CA CYS A 180 -12.33 -3.14 12.91
C CYS A 180 -10.86 -2.67 12.90
N SER A 181 -10.39 -2.27 11.73
CA SER A 181 -9.00 -1.92 11.50
C SER A 181 -8.87 -0.71 10.60
N ALA A 182 -7.87 0.11 10.86
CA ALA A 182 -7.53 1.27 10.05
C ALA A 182 -6.12 1.09 9.48
N ALA A 183 -5.89 1.59 8.26
CA ALA A 183 -4.55 1.67 7.70
C ALA A 183 -4.29 3.03 7.08
N ALA A 184 -3.02 3.44 7.10
CA ALA A 184 -2.59 4.68 6.50
C ALA A 184 -1.23 4.54 5.82
N GLN A 185 -1.05 5.23 4.70
CA GLN A 185 0.28 5.63 4.24
C GLN A 185 0.40 7.14 4.49
N ALA A 186 1.51 7.57 5.05
CA ALA A 186 1.68 8.95 5.49
C ALA A 186 3.09 9.48 5.24
N VAL A 187 3.23 10.79 5.29
CA VAL A 187 4.51 11.49 5.26
C VAL A 187 4.72 12.17 6.60
N VAL A 188 5.71 11.69 7.35
CA VAL A 188 6.01 12.15 8.70
C VAL A 188 7.46 12.63 8.76
N PRO A 189 7.73 13.86 9.25
CA PRO A 189 9.09 14.34 9.45
C PRO A 189 9.80 13.58 10.58
N GLU A 190 11.08 13.27 10.42
CA GLU A 190 11.99 12.83 11.48
C GLU A 190 13.31 13.61 11.32
N GLY A 191 13.72 14.36 12.33
CA GLY A 191 15.02 15.06 12.31
C GLY A 191 15.21 16.01 11.12
N GLY A 192 14.14 16.64 10.63
CA GLY A 192 14.18 17.55 9.47
C GLY A 192 14.13 16.86 8.09
N ARG A 193 13.91 15.54 8.04
CA ARG A 193 13.69 14.77 6.82
C ARG A 193 12.27 14.23 6.79
N ASP A 194 11.60 14.33 5.65
CA ASP A 194 10.31 13.67 5.45
C ASP A 194 10.52 12.19 5.17
N LEU A 195 9.81 11.33 5.90
CA LEU A 195 9.83 9.88 5.73
C LEU A 195 8.45 9.40 5.28
N PRO A 196 8.36 8.49 4.30
CA PRO A 196 7.13 7.79 4.05
C PRO A 196 6.97 6.66 5.08
N ILE A 197 5.77 6.54 5.63
CA ILE A 197 5.44 5.52 6.61
C ILE A 197 4.16 4.79 6.21
N ALA A 198 4.06 3.52 6.58
CA ALA A 198 2.84 2.75 6.55
C ALA A 198 2.42 2.40 7.98
N LEU A 199 1.12 2.39 8.24
CA LEU A 199 0.52 2.16 9.54
C LEU A 199 -0.69 1.23 9.39
N ARG A 200 -0.82 0.27 10.31
CA ARG A 200 -2.05 -0.46 10.59
C ARG A 200 -2.36 -0.38 12.07
N ILE A 201 -3.63 -0.12 12.39
CA ILE A 201 -4.19 -0.18 13.73
C ILE A 201 -5.34 -1.18 13.72
N LYS A 202 -5.34 -2.15 14.62
CA LYS A 202 -6.50 -3.00 14.92
C LYS A 202 -7.15 -2.56 16.22
N VAL A 203 -8.47 -2.60 16.25
CA VAL A 203 -9.27 -2.08 17.36
C VAL A 203 -10.18 -3.18 17.92
N GLU A 204 -10.24 -3.29 19.23
CA GLU A 204 -11.23 -4.11 19.94
C GLU A 204 -11.77 -3.30 21.12
N GLY A 205 -13.10 -3.20 21.26
CA GLY A 205 -13.68 -2.45 22.38
C GLY A 205 -13.36 -0.95 22.39
N SER A 206 -13.09 -0.35 21.22
CA SER A 206 -12.59 1.05 21.07
C SER A 206 -11.15 1.27 21.58
N GLU A 207 -10.41 0.21 21.87
CA GLU A 207 -8.99 0.27 22.24
C GLU A 207 -8.11 -0.30 21.11
N MET A 208 -6.93 0.28 20.91
CA MET A 208 -5.93 -0.23 19.99
C MET A 208 -5.28 -1.49 20.57
N THR A 209 -5.42 -2.62 19.90
CA THR A 209 -4.86 -3.92 20.33
C THR A 209 -3.60 -4.30 19.56
N GLU A 210 -3.50 -3.89 18.30
CA GLU A 210 -2.34 -4.12 17.44
C GLU A 210 -2.00 -2.85 16.68
N ILE A 211 -0.71 -2.51 16.65
CA ILE A 211 -0.18 -1.38 15.91
C ILE A 211 1.07 -1.83 15.16
N GLU A 212 1.04 -1.68 13.84
CA GLU A 212 2.14 -2.07 12.96
C GLU A 212 2.57 -0.89 12.11
N THR A 213 3.85 -0.50 12.22
CA THR A 213 4.41 0.65 11.52
C THR A 213 5.62 0.25 10.68
N ILE A 214 5.64 0.69 9.43
CA ILE A 214 6.80 0.64 8.54
C ILE A 214 7.31 2.07 8.38
N VAL A 215 8.57 2.31 8.73
CA VAL A 215 9.24 3.61 8.62
C VAL A 215 10.41 3.47 7.67
N VAL A 216 10.35 4.16 6.53
CA VAL A 216 11.35 4.02 5.47
C VAL A 216 12.34 5.19 5.51
N ARG A 217 13.59 4.93 5.89
CA ARG A 217 14.69 5.90 5.81
C ARG A 217 15.48 5.71 4.52
N PRO A 218 16.24 6.73 4.06
CA PRO A 218 17.12 6.57 2.91
C PRO A 218 18.07 5.39 3.07
N GLY A 219 18.07 4.48 2.09
CA GLY A 219 18.86 3.25 2.11
C GLY A 219 18.17 2.05 2.75
N ASP A 220 16.97 2.20 3.31
CA ASP A 220 16.20 1.08 3.90
C ASP A 220 15.47 0.22 2.85
N TYR A 221 15.46 0.62 1.59
CA TYR A 221 14.88 -0.14 0.49
C TYR A 221 15.98 -0.49 -0.52
N THR A 222 16.48 -1.72 -0.45
CA THR A 222 17.57 -2.20 -1.31
C THR A 222 17.11 -3.41 -2.11
N ALA A 223 16.57 -3.13 -3.30
CA ALA A 223 16.23 -4.14 -4.29
C ALA A 223 16.82 -3.79 -5.65
N SER A 224 16.99 -4.80 -6.52
CA SER A 224 17.49 -4.57 -7.90
C SER A 224 16.59 -3.65 -8.73
N PHE A 225 15.32 -3.55 -8.36
CA PHE A 225 14.30 -2.67 -8.95
C PHE A 225 13.94 -1.50 -8.03
N ALA A 226 14.67 -1.30 -6.93
CA ALA A 226 14.38 -0.23 -5.99
C ALA A 226 14.53 1.14 -6.64
N VAL A 227 13.56 2.00 -6.35
CA VAL A 227 13.58 3.42 -6.69
C VAL A 227 13.92 4.24 -5.46
N ALA A 228 14.56 5.40 -5.69
CA ALA A 228 14.78 6.36 -4.63
C ALA A 228 13.43 6.83 -4.07
N SER A 229 13.30 6.84 -2.74
CA SER A 229 12.12 7.37 -2.06
C SER A 229 11.95 8.86 -2.35
N ASP A 230 10.70 9.28 -2.59
CA ASP A 230 10.32 10.68 -2.78
C ASP A 230 8.99 10.98 -2.05
N PRO A 231 9.05 11.27 -0.73
CA PRO A 231 7.83 11.51 0.06
C PRO A 231 7.03 12.72 -0.42
N ALA A 232 7.66 13.69 -1.08
CA ALA A 232 6.95 14.86 -1.62
C ALA A 232 6.00 14.46 -2.76
N ALA A 233 6.36 13.44 -3.56
CA ALA A 233 5.50 12.92 -4.61
C ALA A 233 4.21 12.27 -4.08
N ILE A 234 4.24 11.65 -2.89
CA ILE A 234 3.03 11.11 -2.22
C ILE A 234 2.03 12.23 -1.95
N ILE A 235 2.52 13.37 -1.46
CA ILE A 235 1.67 14.54 -1.18
C ILE A 235 1.15 15.13 -2.50
N ALA A 236 2.04 15.32 -3.47
CA ALA A 236 1.74 16.03 -4.72
C ALA A 236 0.66 15.35 -5.57
N ILE A 237 0.61 14.01 -5.58
CA ILE A 237 -0.36 13.25 -6.38
C ILE A 237 -1.70 13.02 -5.67
N SER A 238 -1.79 13.31 -4.37
CA SER A 238 -2.91 12.85 -3.54
C SER A 238 -4.27 13.37 -4.00
N ASP A 239 -4.33 14.64 -4.40
CA ASP A 239 -5.55 15.28 -4.91
C ASP A 239 -6.00 14.71 -6.26
N ASP A 240 -5.07 14.27 -7.11
CA ASP A 240 -5.39 13.63 -8.40
C ASP A 240 -6.03 12.24 -8.19
N ILE A 241 -5.72 11.56 -7.08
CA ILE A 241 -6.22 10.22 -6.77
C ILE A 241 -7.53 10.26 -5.97
N GLY A 242 -7.70 11.26 -5.10
CA GLY A 242 -8.91 11.36 -4.25
C GLY A 242 -8.98 10.24 -3.22
N TRP A 243 -7.91 10.02 -2.45
CA TRP A 243 -7.87 8.95 -1.44
C TRP A 243 -8.97 9.08 -0.38
N HIS A 244 -9.36 10.30 -0.03
CA HIS A 244 -10.40 10.54 0.98
C HIS A 244 -11.81 10.68 0.41
N ASP A 245 -11.92 10.76 -0.91
CA ASP A 245 -13.19 10.93 -1.60
C ASP A 245 -14.01 9.63 -1.52
N GLU A 246 -15.28 9.78 -1.16
CA GLU A 246 -16.23 8.68 -1.23
C GLU A 246 -16.53 8.34 -2.69
N VAL A 247 -16.49 7.05 -3.01
CA VAL A 247 -16.90 6.55 -4.31
C VAL A 247 -18.44 6.63 -4.38
N PRO A 248 -19.04 7.04 -5.50
CA PRO A 248 -20.49 6.99 -5.67
C PRO A 248 -21.03 5.57 -5.43
N GLU A 249 -22.18 5.43 -4.77
CA GLU A 249 -22.71 4.12 -4.35
C GLU A 249 -22.79 3.09 -5.49
N ALA A 250 -23.18 3.53 -6.70
CA ALA A 250 -23.28 2.68 -7.88
C ALA A 250 -21.91 2.22 -8.45
N GLU A 251 -20.83 2.85 -8.04
CA GLU A 251 -19.45 2.58 -8.47
C GLU A 251 -18.60 1.92 -7.37
N ARG A 252 -19.16 1.74 -6.16
CA ARG A 252 -18.49 1.09 -5.03
C ARG A 252 -18.35 -0.40 -5.32
N ALA A 253 -17.12 -0.89 -5.21
CA ALA A 253 -16.84 -2.32 -5.19
C ALA A 253 -17.34 -2.92 -3.87
N THR A 254 -17.76 -4.19 -3.90
CA THR A 254 -18.04 -4.93 -2.67
C THR A 254 -16.75 -5.24 -1.92
N ARG A 255 -16.88 -5.63 -0.65
CA ARG A 255 -15.75 -6.12 0.15
C ARG A 255 -15.02 -7.27 -0.53
N GLU A 256 -15.75 -8.25 -1.03
CA GLU A 256 -15.19 -9.42 -1.71
C GLU A 256 -14.42 -9.02 -2.97
N GLU A 257 -14.90 -8.02 -3.69
CA GLU A 257 -14.17 -7.44 -4.82
C GLU A 257 -12.89 -6.76 -4.34
N LEU A 258 -12.96 -5.80 -3.40
CA LEU A 258 -11.77 -5.10 -2.89
C LEU A 258 -10.69 -6.07 -2.39
N THR A 259 -11.09 -7.01 -1.52
CA THR A 259 -10.18 -7.99 -0.93
C THR A 259 -9.65 -9.00 -1.94
N GLY A 260 -10.49 -9.45 -2.89
CA GLY A 260 -10.07 -10.36 -3.95
C GLY A 260 -9.07 -9.73 -4.92
N TRP A 261 -9.21 -8.43 -5.21
CA TRP A 261 -8.30 -7.70 -6.10
C TRP A 261 -6.90 -7.52 -5.50
N ILE A 262 -6.80 -7.10 -4.23
CA ILE A 262 -5.49 -6.94 -3.58
C ILE A 262 -4.80 -8.30 -3.35
N ASP A 263 -5.55 -9.34 -2.97
CA ASP A 263 -5.01 -10.72 -2.90
C ASP A 263 -4.46 -11.17 -4.26
N LYS A 264 -5.24 -10.95 -5.33
CA LYS A 264 -4.84 -11.24 -6.71
C LYS A 264 -3.59 -10.49 -7.13
N TYR A 265 -3.51 -9.20 -6.83
CA TYR A 265 -2.36 -8.35 -7.16
C TYR A 265 -1.07 -8.96 -6.62
N PHE A 266 -1.06 -9.31 -5.33
CA PHE A 266 0.11 -9.93 -4.70
C PHE A 266 0.44 -11.32 -5.24
N ARG A 267 -0.58 -12.16 -5.45
CA ARG A 267 -0.37 -13.52 -5.97
C ARG A 267 0.12 -13.54 -7.42
N ALA A 268 -0.29 -12.58 -8.24
CA ALA A 268 0.03 -12.51 -9.66
C ALA A 268 1.31 -11.70 -9.98
N PHE A 269 1.96 -11.12 -8.98
CA PHE A 269 3.13 -10.27 -9.19
C PHE A 269 4.24 -11.00 -9.98
N PRO A 270 4.91 -10.34 -10.97
CA PRO A 270 4.85 -8.92 -11.36
C PRO A 270 3.85 -8.60 -12.47
N SER A 271 2.81 -9.41 -12.67
CA SER A 271 1.88 -9.26 -13.81
C SER A 271 1.10 -7.93 -13.82
N GLY A 272 1.16 -7.14 -12.75
CA GLY A 272 0.38 -5.91 -12.60
C GLY A 272 -1.02 -6.18 -12.07
N VAL A 273 -1.90 -5.20 -12.23
CA VAL A 273 -3.30 -5.25 -11.80
C VAL A 273 -4.21 -5.67 -12.97
N CYS A 274 -5.49 -5.92 -12.69
CA CYS A 274 -6.52 -5.89 -13.73
C CYS A 274 -7.04 -4.47 -13.95
N ASP A 275 -7.76 -4.26 -15.06
CA ASP A 275 -8.49 -3.04 -15.47
C ASP A 275 -8.03 -1.74 -14.79
N VAL A 276 -7.13 -1.00 -15.45
CA VAL A 276 -6.60 0.28 -14.94
C VAL A 276 -7.11 1.44 -15.76
N THR A 277 -7.31 2.57 -15.10
CA THR A 277 -7.52 3.82 -15.83
C THR A 277 -6.22 4.29 -16.48
N GLY A 278 -6.33 5.07 -17.56
CA GLY A 278 -5.17 5.67 -18.22
C GLY A 278 -4.40 6.67 -17.33
N ALA A 279 -5.03 7.16 -16.26
CA ALA A 279 -4.42 8.04 -15.27
C ALA A 279 -3.70 7.28 -14.16
N CYS A 280 -3.85 5.95 -14.07
CA CYS A 280 -3.37 5.18 -12.94
C CYS A 280 -1.86 5.29 -12.75
N ARG A 281 -1.46 5.70 -11.53
CA ARG A 281 -0.07 5.81 -11.12
C ARG A 281 0.29 4.84 -10.01
N ARG A 282 1.54 4.37 -10.07
CA ARG A 282 2.18 3.55 -9.05
C ARG A 282 3.36 4.27 -8.43
N LEU A 283 3.35 4.37 -7.10
CA LEU A 283 4.44 4.92 -6.29
C LEU A 283 4.98 3.86 -5.32
N GLU A 284 6.30 3.80 -5.17
CA GLU A 284 7.00 2.97 -4.17
C GLU A 284 7.81 3.87 -3.25
N ASN A 285 7.41 3.99 -1.99
CA ASN A 285 7.99 4.95 -1.05
C ASN A 285 7.98 6.39 -1.63
N GLY A 286 6.99 6.69 -2.47
CA GLY A 286 6.87 7.93 -3.25
C GLY A 286 7.70 7.99 -4.54
N GLY A 287 8.65 7.08 -4.73
CA GLY A 287 9.48 7.01 -5.93
C GLY A 287 8.80 6.35 -7.13
N GLY A 288 9.44 6.48 -8.30
CA GLY A 288 9.10 5.77 -9.53
C GLY A 288 8.07 6.46 -10.42
N ASN A 289 6.92 6.87 -9.87
CA ASN A 289 5.78 7.44 -10.61
C ASN A 289 5.47 6.71 -11.92
N PHE A 290 5.29 5.40 -11.81
CA PHE A 290 5.08 4.53 -12.96
C PHE A 290 3.62 4.58 -13.40
N SER A 291 3.35 4.44 -14.70
CA SER A 291 2.00 4.06 -15.13
C SER A 291 1.68 2.67 -14.58
N CYS A 292 0.47 2.45 -14.09
CA CYS A 292 0.02 1.11 -13.74
C CYS A 292 0.00 0.22 -15.00
N SER A 293 0.40 -1.04 -14.85
CA SER A 293 0.36 -2.03 -15.91
C SER A 293 -0.79 -3.01 -15.71
N THR A 294 -1.44 -3.37 -16.81
CA THR A 294 -2.43 -4.46 -16.85
C THR A 294 -1.75 -5.77 -17.20
N GLY A 295 -2.06 -6.82 -16.46
CA GLY A 295 -1.65 -8.18 -16.83
C GLY A 295 -2.18 -9.28 -15.93
N ALA A 296 -2.74 -8.95 -14.77
CA ALA A 296 -3.56 -9.88 -13.99
C ALA A 296 -5.02 -9.90 -14.51
N SER A 297 -5.74 -11.00 -14.28
CA SER A 297 -6.89 -11.37 -15.15
C SER A 297 -8.32 -10.88 -14.84
N CYS A 298 -8.70 -9.95 -13.97
CA CYS A 298 -10.11 -9.57 -13.61
C CYS A 298 -11.11 -10.67 -13.14
N SER A 299 -10.98 -11.93 -13.56
CA SER A 299 -11.88 -13.02 -13.21
C SER A 299 -11.78 -13.35 -11.72
N ALA A 300 -12.93 -13.59 -11.10
CA ALA A 300 -13.02 -14.08 -9.74
C ALA A 300 -12.22 -15.39 -9.59
N GLY A 301 -11.42 -15.49 -8.53
CA GLY A 301 -10.60 -16.67 -8.23
C GLY A 301 -9.33 -16.82 -9.07
N ALA A 302 -8.91 -15.78 -9.80
CA ALA A 302 -7.64 -15.74 -10.52
C ALA A 302 -6.69 -14.68 -9.92
N PRO A 303 -5.38 -14.97 -9.75
CA PRO A 303 -4.81 -16.30 -9.76
C PRO A 303 -5.47 -17.16 -8.66
N GLY A 304 -5.47 -18.48 -8.85
CA GLY A 304 -6.05 -19.42 -7.89
C GLY A 304 -5.28 -19.46 -6.57
N SER A 305 -5.43 -20.55 -5.82
CA SER A 305 -4.60 -20.80 -4.63
C SER A 305 -3.13 -21.05 -5.02
N GLY A 306 -2.21 -20.50 -4.23
CA GLY A 306 -0.79 -20.43 -4.57
C GLY A 306 -0.45 -19.21 -5.43
N GLY A 307 0.57 -18.45 -5.02
CA GLY A 307 0.96 -17.21 -5.69
C GLY A 307 2.31 -16.73 -5.19
N THR A 308 2.89 -15.76 -5.89
CA THR A 308 4.23 -15.22 -5.60
C THR A 308 4.31 -14.66 -4.19
N PHE A 309 3.32 -13.82 -3.81
CA PHE A 309 3.20 -13.27 -2.47
C PHE A 309 1.85 -13.60 -1.86
N ILE A 310 1.86 -13.89 -0.56
CA ILE A 310 0.66 -14.18 0.22
C ILE A 310 0.49 -13.02 1.21
N PRO A 311 -0.60 -12.23 1.10
CA PRO A 311 -0.87 -11.20 2.09
C PRO A 311 -1.15 -11.80 3.46
N ARG A 312 -0.53 -11.26 4.51
CA ARG A 312 -0.80 -11.61 5.91
C ARG A 312 -2.03 -10.87 6.43
N VAL A 313 -2.22 -9.64 5.98
CA VAL A 313 -3.38 -8.82 6.31
C VAL A 313 -3.96 -8.24 5.03
N ILE A 314 -5.28 -8.26 4.92
CA ILE A 314 -6.04 -7.55 3.88
C ILE A 314 -7.12 -6.73 4.58
N LEU A 315 -7.24 -5.46 4.20
CA LEU A 315 -8.31 -4.57 4.64
C LEU A 315 -9.06 -4.01 3.43
N ALA A 316 -10.34 -3.70 3.61
CA ALA A 316 -11.19 -3.08 2.60
C ALA A 316 -11.97 -1.90 3.19
N ASP A 317 -11.93 -0.77 2.49
CA ASP A 317 -12.77 0.42 2.73
C ASP A 317 -13.71 0.56 1.53
N GLU A 318 -14.93 0.05 1.64
CA GLU A 318 -15.94 0.03 0.57
C GLU A 318 -16.45 1.43 0.21
N VAL A 319 -16.43 2.35 1.19
CA VAL A 319 -16.94 3.72 1.01
C VAL A 319 -15.97 4.55 0.17
N ARG A 320 -14.66 4.44 0.43
CA ARG A 320 -13.61 5.11 -0.35
C ARG A 320 -13.06 4.26 -1.48
N GLY A 321 -13.48 3.00 -1.61
CA GLY A 321 -12.99 2.09 -2.64
C GLY A 321 -11.49 1.82 -2.51
N ILE A 322 -11.02 1.54 -1.29
CA ILE A 322 -9.60 1.28 -1.03
C ILE A 322 -9.41 -0.16 -0.56
N ALA A 323 -8.49 -0.87 -1.21
CA ALA A 323 -7.98 -2.14 -0.72
C ALA A 323 -6.55 -1.96 -0.19
N VAL A 324 -6.26 -2.56 0.96
CA VAL A 324 -4.92 -2.56 1.56
C VAL A 324 -4.46 -4.00 1.75
N GLY A 325 -3.19 -4.26 1.48
CA GLY A 325 -2.59 -5.55 1.83
C GLY A 325 -1.19 -5.40 2.39
N PHE A 326 -0.93 -6.14 3.47
CA PHE A 326 0.39 -6.28 4.07
C PHE A 326 0.96 -7.64 3.70
N THR A 327 2.19 -7.68 3.21
CA THR A 327 2.88 -8.92 2.85
C THR A 327 4.37 -8.83 3.17
N ILE A 328 5.05 -9.97 3.03
CA ILE A 328 6.49 -10.00 2.86
C ILE A 328 6.76 -10.10 1.36
N PHE A 329 7.22 -9.00 0.79
CA PHE A 329 7.56 -8.90 -0.62
C PHE A 329 8.99 -9.40 -0.82
N ASP A 330 9.11 -10.69 -1.12
CA ASP A 330 10.37 -11.40 -1.30
C ASP A 330 10.63 -11.70 -2.78
N PHE A 331 10.86 -10.65 -3.57
CA PHE A 331 11.19 -10.79 -4.98
C PHE A 331 12.69 -10.67 -5.22
N MET A 332 13.38 -11.81 -5.32
CA MET A 332 14.79 -11.92 -5.75
C MET A 332 15.82 -11.28 -4.78
N THR A 333 15.44 -10.98 -3.54
CA THR A 333 16.23 -10.25 -2.52
C THR A 333 15.99 -10.80 -1.11
N ASP A 334 16.51 -10.15 -0.07
CA ASP A 334 16.09 -10.39 1.31
C ASP A 334 14.71 -9.74 1.52
N GLY A 335 13.73 -10.50 2.03
CA GLY A 335 12.31 -10.10 1.99
C GLY A 335 12.00 -8.73 2.62
N HIS A 336 11.10 -7.99 1.97
CA HIS A 336 10.70 -6.64 2.40
C HIS A 336 9.35 -6.67 3.11
N LEU A 337 9.23 -6.00 4.26
CA LEU A 337 7.93 -5.70 4.84
C LEU A 337 7.25 -4.65 3.98
N ASP A 338 6.06 -4.97 3.46
CA ASP A 338 5.39 -4.22 2.41
C ASP A 338 3.91 -4.00 2.75
N MET A 339 3.46 -2.75 2.61
CA MET A 339 2.05 -2.37 2.58
C MET A 339 1.71 -1.71 1.24
N HIS A 340 0.85 -2.36 0.45
CA HIS A 340 0.21 -1.73 -0.71
C HIS A 340 -1.18 -1.19 -0.36
N MET A 341 -1.53 -0.07 -0.99
CA MET A 341 -2.84 0.56 -0.97
C MET A 341 -3.28 0.80 -2.42
N ILE A 342 -4.48 0.32 -2.78
CA ILE A 342 -5.02 0.40 -4.14
C ILE A 342 -6.35 1.16 -4.09
N LYS A 343 -6.46 2.24 -4.88
CA LYS A 343 -7.72 3.00 -5.08
C LYS A 343 -8.48 2.41 -6.26
N MET A 344 -9.75 2.10 -6.06
CA MET A 344 -10.63 1.49 -7.05
C MET A 344 -12.01 2.15 -7.05
N SER A 345 -12.59 2.31 -8.23
CA SER A 345 -13.98 2.73 -8.41
C SER A 345 -14.45 2.37 -9.81
N GLY A 346 -15.74 2.07 -9.97
CA GLY A 346 -16.33 1.74 -11.28
C GLY A 346 -15.76 0.46 -11.90
N GLY A 347 -15.18 -0.44 -11.10
CA GLY A 347 -14.52 -1.66 -11.58
C GLY A 347 -13.10 -1.46 -12.11
N GLU A 348 -12.54 -0.24 -12.00
CA GLU A 348 -11.18 0.08 -12.46
C GLU A 348 -10.26 0.46 -11.30
N VAL A 349 -8.96 0.24 -11.47
CA VAL A 349 -7.89 0.70 -10.57
C VAL A 349 -7.41 2.08 -11.00
N HIS A 350 -7.37 3.00 -10.03
CA HIS A 350 -7.00 4.39 -10.22
C HIS A 350 -5.61 4.73 -9.65
N ALA A 351 -5.13 3.97 -8.66
CA ALA A 351 -3.79 4.14 -8.13
C ALA A 351 -3.31 2.90 -7.38
N VAL A 352 -1.99 2.72 -7.33
CA VAL A 352 -1.31 1.67 -6.53
C VAL A 352 -0.13 2.31 -5.78
N HIS A 353 -0.27 2.56 -4.48
CA HIS A 353 0.84 3.09 -3.67
C HIS A 353 1.37 2.02 -2.74
N ALA A 354 2.69 1.91 -2.63
CA ALA A 354 3.36 0.95 -1.77
C ALA A 354 4.34 1.66 -0.83
N ILE A 355 4.36 1.25 0.43
CA ILE A 355 5.41 1.58 1.39
C ILE A 355 6.09 0.28 1.80
N LEU A 356 7.38 0.18 1.53
CA LEU A 356 8.14 -1.05 1.74
C LEU A 356 9.59 -0.79 2.20
N ARG A 357 10.09 -1.70 3.03
CA ARG A 357 11.42 -1.64 3.65
C ARG A 357 12.00 -3.04 3.82
N ASP A 358 13.31 -3.14 3.71
CA ASP A 358 14.07 -4.35 4.00
C ASP A 358 13.93 -4.73 5.48
N THR A 359 13.47 -5.94 5.74
CA THR A 359 13.30 -6.50 7.09
C THR A 359 13.79 -7.95 7.17
N ASP A 360 14.59 -8.39 6.21
CA ASP A 360 15.11 -9.76 6.11
C ASP A 360 14.00 -10.83 6.16
N GLY A 361 12.87 -10.53 5.52
CA GLY A 361 11.68 -11.39 5.48
C GLY A 361 10.85 -11.41 6.76
N MET A 362 11.20 -10.60 7.76
CA MET A 362 10.46 -10.53 9.02
C MET A 362 9.25 -9.61 8.91
N SER A 363 8.14 -10.01 9.53
CA SER A 363 6.95 -9.18 9.69
C SER A 363 6.84 -8.57 11.09
N GLY A 364 7.44 -9.19 12.11
CA GLY A 364 7.13 -8.91 13.53
C GLY A 364 5.81 -9.54 14.01
N TRP A 365 5.14 -10.28 13.14
CA TRP A 365 3.85 -10.92 13.36
C TRP A 365 3.94 -12.38 12.90
N GLU A 366 4.16 -13.29 13.86
CA GLU A 366 3.98 -14.73 13.71
C GLU A 366 2.51 -15.14 13.89
#